data_AF-A0A707WBA1-F1
#
_entry.id   AF-A0A707WBA1-F1
#
_cell.length_a   1.000
_cell.length_b   1.000
_cell.length_c   1.000
_cell.angle_alpha   90.00
_cell.angle_beta   90.00
_cell.angle_gamma   90.00
#
_symmetry.space_group_name_H-M   'P 1'
#
loop_
_entity.id
_entity.type
_entity.pdbx_description
1 polymer ?
#
loop_
_entity_poly.entity_id
_entity_poly.type
_entity_poly.pdbx_seq_one_letter_code
_entity_poly.pdbx_strand_id
1 'polypeptide(L)'
;MIMSNETFLGFRRPDGRFGIRNYVLILPTSVCANKVAQDIARQVKGATWVNNDFGCCQVAGDARLTEKTLINVANNPNVGAIVVVGLGCEGAEPLRIAEEITAFGKPTSCITIQEEGGTLKCQARGISLARDYAQQLSMQKPQQAPVSELLLAMECGGSDTTSGLASNPSCGVASDKLIRCGGSSILSETTEFIGAEHVMAKRAVTPEVGQQLIDLVVGCEARAKALGEDIRGGQPTPGNIKGGLTTIEEKSLGCMHKAGHAPLQGVLEYADSPTHPGLWIMDTPGQDIESISGMVAGG
;
A
#
# COMPACT_ATOMS: atom_id res chain seq x y z
N MET A 1 -2.81 28.92 9.75
CA MET A 1 -3.45 27.60 9.88
C MET A 1 -4.91 27.73 9.50
N ILE A 2 -5.31 27.23 8.34
CA ILE A 2 -6.74 27.03 8.06
C ILE A 2 -7.05 25.68 8.68
N MET A 3 -7.60 25.66 9.90
CA MET A 3 -8.20 24.45 10.44
C MET A 3 -9.52 24.28 9.71
N SER A 4 -9.56 23.42 8.70
CA SER A 4 -10.82 23.07 8.05
C SER A 4 -11.64 22.24 9.05
N ASN A 5 -12.91 22.61 9.24
CA ASN A 5 -13.87 21.79 10.01
C ASN A 5 -14.41 20.63 9.15
N GLU A 6 -13.69 20.21 8.12
CA GLU A 6 -14.12 19.13 7.24
C GLU A 6 -13.93 17.80 7.96
N THR A 7 -14.99 17.00 7.96
CA THR A 7 -15.02 15.70 8.64
C THR A 7 -15.56 14.63 7.70
N PHE A 8 -15.18 13.39 7.95
CA PHE A 8 -15.77 12.20 7.32
C PHE A 8 -16.24 11.20 8.38
N LEU A 9 -17.10 10.28 7.98
CA LEU A 9 -17.52 9.15 8.80
C LEU A 9 -16.51 8.00 8.65
N GLY A 10 -15.86 7.61 9.74
CA GLY A 10 -14.84 6.55 9.74
C GLY A 10 -14.93 5.64 10.96
N PHE A 11 -14.19 4.53 10.91
CA PHE A 11 -14.11 3.56 12.00
C PHE A 11 -12.78 3.73 12.73
N ARG A 12 -12.85 4.22 13.96
CA ARG A 12 -11.68 4.39 14.82
C ARG A 12 -11.07 3.04 15.20
N ARG A 13 -9.74 2.93 15.13
CA ARG A 13 -8.96 1.75 15.49
C ARG A 13 -8.28 1.91 16.86
N PRO A 14 -7.79 0.81 17.47
CA PRO A 14 -7.10 0.87 18.77
C PRO A 14 -5.88 1.80 18.78
N ASP A 15 -5.17 1.90 17.65
CA ASP A 15 -4.02 2.80 17.45
C ASP A 15 -4.41 4.27 17.23
N GLY A 16 -5.72 4.58 17.22
CA GLY A 16 -6.25 5.92 17.04
C GLY A 16 -6.58 6.31 15.60
N ARG A 17 -6.06 5.59 14.58
CA ARG A 17 -6.32 5.88 13.17
C ARG A 17 -7.76 5.57 12.77
N PHE A 18 -8.19 6.10 11.62
CA PHE A 18 -9.55 5.93 11.11
C PHE A 18 -9.56 5.20 9.76
N GLY A 19 -10.33 4.11 9.67
CA GLY A 19 -10.67 3.47 8.40
C GLY A 19 -11.90 4.09 7.76
N ILE A 20 -11.89 4.31 6.45
CA ILE A 20 -13.09 4.66 5.67
C ILE A 20 -13.96 3.43 5.35
N ARG A 21 -13.46 2.23 5.67
CA ARG A 21 -14.13 0.93 5.53
C ARG A 21 -13.91 0.09 6.79
N ASN A 22 -14.66 -1.01 6.92
CA ASN A 22 -14.59 -1.90 8.08
C ASN A 22 -14.61 -3.37 7.65
N TYR A 23 -13.51 -3.82 7.05
CA TYR A 23 -13.42 -5.16 6.50
C TYR A 23 -12.98 -6.20 7.53
N VAL A 24 -13.49 -7.43 7.35
CA VAL A 24 -12.80 -8.63 7.81
C VAL A 24 -11.79 -9.02 6.73
N LEU A 25 -10.50 -8.96 7.03
CA LEU A 25 -9.45 -9.37 6.09
C LEU A 25 -9.16 -10.86 6.25
N ILE A 26 -9.28 -11.61 5.15
CA ILE A 26 -8.76 -12.97 5.05
C ILE A 26 -7.36 -12.87 4.45
N LEU A 27 -6.33 -13.13 5.26
CA LEU A 27 -4.93 -12.89 4.92
C LEU A 27 -4.20 -14.21 4.65
N PRO A 28 -3.93 -14.56 3.37
CA PRO A 28 -3.12 -15.72 3.05
C PRO A 28 -1.63 -15.44 3.29
N THR A 29 -0.95 -16.33 3.99
CA THR A 29 0.50 -16.25 4.26
C THR A 29 1.36 -16.88 3.18
N SER A 30 0.73 -17.57 2.22
CA SER A 30 1.40 -18.10 1.04
C SER A 30 0.45 -18.26 -0.15
N VAL A 31 1.02 -18.43 -1.36
CA VAL A 31 0.26 -18.71 -2.59
C VAL A 31 -0.68 -19.91 -2.46
N CYS A 32 -0.26 -20.92 -1.70
CA CYS A 32 -1.04 -22.14 -1.44
C CYS A 32 -2.33 -21.87 -0.67
N ALA A 33 -2.39 -20.79 0.11
CA ALA A 33 -3.56 -20.39 0.89
C ALA A 33 -4.51 -19.43 0.14
N ASN A 34 -4.06 -18.81 -0.98
CA ASN A 34 -4.84 -17.80 -1.70
C ASN A 34 -6.25 -18.26 -2.07
N LYS A 35 -6.38 -19.49 -2.59
CA LYS A 35 -7.69 -20.01 -3.01
C LYS A 35 -8.66 -20.15 -1.84
N VAL A 36 -8.16 -20.66 -0.71
CA VAL A 36 -8.96 -20.81 0.52
C VAL A 36 -9.36 -19.44 1.05
N ALA A 37 -8.43 -18.50 1.10
CA ALA A 37 -8.71 -17.12 1.55
C ALA A 37 -9.78 -16.44 0.69
N GLN A 38 -9.65 -16.52 -0.64
CA GLN A 38 -10.62 -16.00 -1.59
C GLN A 38 -12.00 -16.62 -1.40
N ASP A 39 -12.06 -17.95 -1.23
CA ASP A 39 -13.34 -18.66 -1.09
C ASP A 39 -14.04 -18.36 0.24
N ILE A 40 -13.28 -18.17 1.33
CA ILE A 40 -13.84 -17.69 2.60
C ILE A 40 -14.44 -16.29 2.41
N ALA A 41 -13.66 -15.35 1.85
CA ALA A 41 -14.08 -13.96 1.73
C ALA A 41 -15.34 -13.80 0.85
N ARG A 42 -15.45 -14.58 -0.24
CA ARG A 42 -16.64 -14.56 -1.11
C ARG A 42 -17.92 -15.04 -0.44
N GLN A 43 -17.82 -15.83 0.63
CA GLN A 43 -18.98 -16.38 1.34
C GLN A 43 -19.47 -15.48 2.48
N VAL A 44 -18.70 -14.46 2.86
CA VAL A 44 -19.00 -13.61 4.01
C VAL A 44 -19.08 -12.15 3.59
N LYS A 45 -20.29 -11.57 3.70
CA LYS A 45 -20.48 -10.14 3.43
C LYS A 45 -19.64 -9.29 4.38
N GLY A 46 -18.87 -8.35 3.85
CA GLY A 46 -17.96 -7.51 4.63
C GLY A 46 -16.58 -8.12 4.82
N ALA A 47 -16.34 -9.35 4.35
CA ALA A 47 -15.00 -9.89 4.23
C ALA A 47 -14.36 -9.47 2.89
N THR A 48 -13.05 -9.33 2.90
CA THR A 48 -12.20 -9.13 1.72
C THR A 48 -10.94 -9.98 1.87
N TRP A 49 -10.18 -10.15 0.80
CA TRP A 49 -8.90 -10.84 0.83
C TRP A 49 -7.87 -10.08 0.00
N VAL A 50 -6.60 -10.38 0.26
CA VAL A 50 -5.48 -10.04 -0.63
C VAL A 50 -4.89 -11.34 -1.16
N ASN A 51 -4.32 -11.32 -2.36
CA ASN A 51 -3.52 -12.44 -2.83
C ASN A 51 -2.08 -12.22 -2.35
N ASN A 52 -1.42 -13.31 -1.97
CA ASN A 52 0.00 -13.32 -1.66
C ASN A 52 0.69 -14.37 -2.53
N ASP A 53 1.54 -13.94 -3.45
CA ASP A 53 2.27 -14.85 -4.34
C ASP A 53 3.62 -15.29 -3.73
N PHE A 54 3.96 -14.74 -2.56
CA PHE A 54 5.21 -14.97 -1.84
C PHE A 54 4.96 -15.71 -0.52
N GLY A 55 5.98 -15.80 0.34
CA GLY A 55 5.91 -16.44 1.66
C GLY A 55 6.65 -17.78 1.78
N CYS A 56 7.25 -18.28 0.70
CA CYS A 56 8.06 -19.49 0.70
C CYS A 56 9.26 -19.36 -0.25
N CYS A 57 10.36 -20.05 0.06
CA CYS A 57 11.58 -20.13 -0.78
C CYS A 57 12.21 -18.77 -1.16
N GLN A 58 12.01 -17.74 -0.35
CA GLN A 58 12.58 -16.41 -0.57
C GLN A 58 13.94 -16.26 0.12
N VAL A 59 14.81 -15.41 -0.46
CA VAL A 59 16.02 -14.96 0.23
C VAL A 59 15.64 -14.10 1.43
N ALA A 60 16.52 -14.01 2.42
CA ALA A 60 16.19 -13.44 3.72
C ALA A 60 15.67 -11.98 3.66
N GLY A 61 16.14 -11.17 2.70
CA GLY A 61 15.64 -9.80 2.48
C GLY A 61 14.18 -9.79 2.02
N ASP A 62 13.89 -10.51 0.94
CA ASP A 62 12.56 -10.59 0.35
C ASP A 62 11.53 -11.23 1.30
N ALA A 63 11.97 -12.24 2.07
CA ALA A 63 11.14 -12.87 3.09
C ALA A 63 10.70 -11.86 4.17
N ARG A 64 11.63 -11.05 4.69
CA ARG A 64 11.32 -9.98 5.65
C ARG A 64 10.41 -8.92 5.06
N LEU A 65 10.63 -8.52 3.81
CA LEU A 65 9.78 -7.53 3.14
C LEU A 65 8.35 -8.07 2.93
N THR A 66 8.22 -9.31 2.51
CA THR A 66 6.92 -9.99 2.35
C THR A 66 6.16 -9.99 3.66
N GLU A 67 6.83 -10.38 4.73
CA GLU A 67 6.22 -10.43 6.04
C GLU A 67 5.82 -9.05 6.58
N LYS A 68 6.72 -8.07 6.49
CA LYS A 68 6.44 -6.65 6.80
C LYS A 68 5.18 -6.20 6.06
N THR A 69 5.08 -6.52 4.77
CA THR A 69 3.93 -6.17 3.92
C THR A 69 2.65 -6.85 4.41
N LEU A 70 2.66 -8.15 4.70
CA LEU A 70 1.49 -8.88 5.21
C LEU A 70 0.98 -8.30 6.54
N ILE A 71 1.90 -8.06 7.48
CA ILE A 71 1.61 -7.48 8.79
C ILE A 71 1.03 -6.07 8.63
N ASN A 72 1.62 -5.24 7.78
CA ASN A 72 1.19 -3.86 7.58
C ASN A 72 -0.15 -3.76 6.81
N VAL A 73 -0.43 -4.67 5.87
CA VAL A 73 -1.75 -4.81 5.26
C VAL A 73 -2.82 -5.16 6.30
N ALA A 74 -2.53 -6.07 7.25
CA ALA A 74 -3.42 -6.34 8.37
C ALA A 74 -3.58 -5.13 9.31
N ASN A 75 -2.53 -4.32 9.44
CA ASN A 75 -2.55 -3.09 10.21
C ASN A 75 -3.30 -1.93 9.52
N ASN A 76 -3.65 -2.03 8.24
CA ASN A 76 -4.39 -0.99 7.51
C ASN A 76 -5.68 -0.55 8.25
N PRO A 77 -5.97 0.76 8.39
CA PRO A 77 -7.15 1.24 9.13
C PRO A 77 -8.49 0.75 8.57
N ASN A 78 -8.57 0.37 7.29
CA ASN A 78 -9.78 -0.20 6.69
C ASN A 78 -10.07 -1.64 7.15
N VAL A 79 -9.12 -2.30 7.82
CA VAL A 79 -9.24 -3.64 8.37
C VAL A 79 -9.66 -3.56 9.84
N GLY A 80 -10.81 -4.13 10.16
CA GLY A 80 -11.37 -4.19 11.51
C GLY A 80 -11.12 -5.51 12.24
N ALA A 81 -10.96 -6.62 11.50
CA ALA A 81 -10.66 -7.95 12.04
C ALA A 81 -9.92 -8.79 10.99
N ILE A 82 -9.18 -9.81 11.43
CA ILE A 82 -8.29 -10.60 10.56
C ILE A 82 -8.49 -12.11 10.78
N VAL A 83 -8.54 -12.86 9.68
CA VAL A 83 -8.35 -14.33 9.68
C VAL A 83 -7.11 -14.63 8.85
N VAL A 84 -6.02 -14.98 9.52
CA VAL A 84 -4.78 -15.46 8.88
C VAL A 84 -5.01 -16.90 8.43
N VAL A 85 -4.71 -17.17 7.16
CA VAL A 85 -4.88 -18.48 6.53
C VAL A 85 -3.54 -18.94 5.99
N GLY A 86 -3.00 -20.00 6.58
CA GLY A 86 -1.76 -20.63 6.11
C GLY A 86 -1.98 -21.99 5.47
N LEU A 87 -0.97 -22.47 4.74
CA LEU A 87 -0.92 -23.89 4.40
C LEU A 87 -0.47 -24.71 5.61
N GLY A 88 0.57 -24.24 6.31
CA GLY A 88 1.17 -24.85 7.50
C GLY A 88 2.66 -25.20 7.34
N CYS A 89 3.28 -24.90 6.21
CA CYS A 89 4.70 -25.24 5.93
C CYS A 89 5.51 -24.13 5.25
N GLU A 90 4.92 -22.96 5.04
CA GLU A 90 5.55 -21.78 4.48
C GLU A 90 6.55 -21.12 5.45
N GLY A 91 7.48 -20.33 4.91
CA GLY A 91 8.47 -19.60 5.72
C GLY A 91 7.89 -18.34 6.38
N ALA A 92 6.89 -17.72 5.76
CA ALA A 92 6.03 -16.71 6.37
C ALA A 92 5.09 -17.40 7.38
N GLU A 93 5.65 -17.78 8.53
CA GLU A 93 4.99 -18.63 9.52
C GLU A 93 3.64 -18.03 10.00
N PRO A 94 2.50 -18.71 9.77
CA PRO A 94 1.18 -18.14 10.03
C PRO A 94 0.94 -17.74 11.49
N LEU A 95 1.40 -18.58 12.42
CA LEU A 95 1.23 -18.33 13.85
C LEU A 95 1.99 -17.09 14.28
N ARG A 96 3.27 -16.96 13.88
CA ARG A 96 4.08 -15.79 14.20
C ARG A 96 3.50 -14.50 13.61
N ILE A 97 3.08 -14.53 12.35
CA ILE A 97 2.41 -13.38 11.71
C ILE A 97 1.13 -13.01 12.47
N ALA A 98 0.33 -13.99 12.87
CA ALA A 98 -0.90 -13.74 13.64
C ALA A 98 -0.62 -13.17 15.04
N GLU A 99 0.45 -13.60 15.71
CA GLU A 99 0.90 -13.05 16.99
C GLU A 99 1.28 -11.57 16.86
N GLU A 100 2.07 -11.21 15.84
CA GLU A 100 2.45 -9.83 15.57
C GLU A 100 1.23 -8.95 15.23
N ILE A 101 0.31 -9.46 14.42
CA ILE A 101 -0.94 -8.75 14.09
C ILE A 101 -1.82 -8.54 15.33
N THR A 102 -1.88 -9.52 16.23
CA THR A 102 -2.69 -9.43 17.45
C THR A 102 -2.22 -8.27 18.35
N ALA A 103 -0.94 -7.91 18.30
CA ALA A 103 -0.39 -6.77 19.04
C ALA A 103 -1.01 -5.41 18.63
N PHE A 104 -1.63 -5.31 17.44
CA PHE A 104 -2.37 -4.11 17.02
C PHE A 104 -3.74 -3.94 17.72
N GLY A 105 -4.17 -4.93 18.51
CA GLY A 105 -5.45 -4.89 19.22
C GLY A 105 -6.67 -5.13 18.34
N LYS A 106 -6.47 -5.61 17.10
CA LYS A 106 -7.57 -6.02 16.20
C LYS A 106 -7.90 -7.50 16.44
N PRO A 107 -9.19 -7.90 16.48
CA PRO A 107 -9.58 -9.31 16.59
C PRO A 107 -8.94 -10.13 15.47
N THR A 108 -8.18 -11.16 15.85
CA THR A 108 -7.35 -11.93 14.94
C THR A 108 -7.47 -13.42 15.24
N SER A 109 -7.62 -14.23 14.19
CA SER A 109 -7.55 -15.68 14.28
C SER A 109 -6.56 -16.22 13.26
N CYS A 110 -5.97 -17.37 13.54
CA CYS A 110 -5.10 -18.08 12.62
C CYS A 110 -5.64 -19.50 12.41
N ILE A 111 -5.67 -19.94 11.16
CA ILE A 111 -5.98 -21.32 10.77
C ILE A 111 -5.00 -21.77 9.70
N THR A 112 -4.64 -23.05 9.73
CA THR A 112 -3.81 -23.66 8.68
C THR A 112 -4.57 -24.78 7.97
N ILE A 113 -4.33 -24.94 6.67
CA ILE A 113 -5.00 -25.96 5.87
C ILE A 113 -4.64 -27.37 6.36
N GLN A 114 -3.39 -27.59 6.78
CA GLN A 114 -2.92 -28.88 7.26
C GLN A 114 -3.52 -29.27 8.62
N GLU A 115 -3.54 -28.37 9.60
CA GLU A 115 -4.09 -28.66 10.95
C GLU A 115 -5.60 -28.84 10.93
N GLU A 116 -6.32 -28.08 10.10
CA GLU A 116 -7.77 -28.23 9.93
C GLU A 116 -8.14 -29.52 9.17
N GLY A 117 -7.14 -30.25 8.65
CA GLY A 117 -7.35 -31.53 7.97
C GLY A 117 -7.81 -31.40 6.52
N GLY A 118 -7.36 -30.35 5.83
CA GLY A 118 -7.56 -30.13 4.39
C GLY A 118 -8.41 -28.92 4.04
N THR A 119 -8.39 -28.57 2.74
CA THR A 119 -8.96 -27.33 2.17
C THR A 119 -10.41 -27.08 2.58
N LEU A 120 -11.30 -28.08 2.45
CA LEU A 120 -12.73 -27.90 2.71
C LEU A 120 -13.04 -27.64 4.18
N LYS A 121 -12.32 -28.30 5.09
CA LYS A 121 -12.48 -28.10 6.54
C LYS A 121 -11.95 -26.75 6.96
N CYS A 122 -10.75 -26.39 6.47
CA CYS A 122 -10.16 -25.07 6.68
C CYS A 122 -11.08 -23.95 6.19
N GLN A 123 -11.65 -24.10 4.99
CA GLN A 123 -12.62 -23.14 4.44
C GLN A 123 -13.87 -23.03 5.32
N ALA A 124 -14.47 -24.15 5.75
CA ALA A 124 -15.63 -24.13 6.64
C ALA A 124 -15.34 -23.42 7.97
N ARG A 125 -14.16 -23.69 8.56
CA ARG A 125 -13.71 -23.03 9.79
C ARG A 125 -13.50 -21.53 9.58
N GLY A 126 -12.82 -21.15 8.51
CA GLY A 126 -12.57 -19.76 8.15
C GLY A 126 -13.84 -18.96 7.88
N ILE A 127 -14.85 -19.56 7.22
CA ILE A 127 -16.17 -18.95 7.03
C ILE A 127 -16.85 -18.70 8.37
N SER A 128 -16.79 -19.65 9.30
CA SER A 128 -17.36 -19.50 10.64
C SER A 128 -16.73 -18.31 11.38
N LEU A 129 -15.39 -18.27 11.45
CA LEU A 129 -14.63 -17.17 12.09
C LEU A 129 -14.93 -15.81 11.44
N ALA A 130 -14.91 -15.74 10.11
CA ALA A 130 -15.16 -14.51 9.39
C ALA A 130 -16.59 -13.99 9.59
N ARG A 131 -17.59 -14.89 9.72
CA ARG A 131 -18.97 -14.50 10.04
C ARG A 131 -19.09 -13.90 11.43
N ASP A 132 -18.43 -14.49 12.42
CA ASP A 132 -18.41 -13.98 13.78
C ASP A 132 -17.81 -12.56 13.83
N TYR A 133 -16.69 -12.35 13.13
CA TYR A 133 -16.10 -11.02 13.01
C TYR A 133 -16.97 -10.04 12.23
N ALA A 134 -17.56 -10.46 11.11
CA ALA A 134 -18.46 -9.59 10.34
C ALA A 134 -19.65 -9.14 11.19
N GLN A 135 -20.20 -10.02 12.03
CA GLN A 135 -21.26 -9.68 12.97
C GLN A 135 -20.78 -8.66 14.02
N GLN A 136 -19.61 -8.87 14.61
CA GLN A 136 -19.03 -7.91 15.57
C GLN A 136 -18.80 -6.53 14.93
N LEU A 137 -18.19 -6.48 13.75
CA LEU A 137 -17.92 -5.25 13.01
C LEU A 137 -19.20 -4.52 12.59
N SER A 138 -20.28 -5.26 12.30
CA SER A 138 -21.57 -4.66 11.92
C SER A 138 -22.24 -3.86 13.05
N MET A 139 -21.86 -4.13 14.30
CA MET A 139 -22.36 -3.41 15.48
C MET A 139 -21.61 -2.10 15.72
N GLN A 140 -20.45 -1.90 15.07
CA GLN A 140 -19.67 -0.67 15.21
C GLN A 140 -20.31 0.45 14.40
N LYS A 141 -20.55 1.60 15.04
CA LYS A 141 -21.03 2.79 14.34
C LYS A 141 -19.85 3.65 13.90
N PRO A 142 -19.84 4.14 12.64
CA PRO A 142 -18.82 5.09 12.22
C PRO A 142 -18.93 6.38 13.04
N GLN A 143 -17.79 7.00 13.29
CA GLN A 143 -17.61 8.23 14.07
C GLN A 143 -17.15 9.35 13.14
N GLN A 144 -17.50 10.59 13.49
CA GLN A 144 -16.96 11.77 12.81
C GLN A 144 -15.46 11.88 13.10
N ALA A 145 -14.65 11.92 12.04
CA ALA A 145 -13.22 12.10 12.09
C ALA A 145 -12.83 13.32 11.24
N PRO A 146 -11.83 14.12 11.65
CA PRO A 146 -11.35 15.21 10.81
C PRO A 146 -10.67 14.65 9.55
N VAL A 147 -10.78 15.37 8.44
CA VAL A 147 -10.14 14.98 7.15
C VAL A 147 -8.62 14.82 7.28
N SER A 148 -7.99 15.42 8.29
CA SER A 148 -6.58 15.21 8.64
C SER A 148 -6.20 13.75 8.93
N GLU A 149 -7.16 12.89 9.30
CA GLU A 149 -6.92 11.47 9.55
C GLU A 149 -6.83 10.63 8.26
N LEU A 150 -7.06 11.23 7.09
CA LEU A 150 -6.94 10.53 5.81
C LEU A 150 -5.49 10.47 5.33
N LEU A 151 -5.14 9.31 4.76
CA LEU A 151 -3.95 9.09 3.96
C LEU A 151 -4.35 8.91 2.49
N LEU A 152 -3.79 9.74 1.60
CA LEU A 152 -4.04 9.66 0.16
C LEU A 152 -2.81 9.13 -0.59
N ALA A 153 -2.85 7.88 -1.01
CA ALA A 153 -1.90 7.27 -1.94
C ALA A 153 -2.30 7.52 -3.40
N MET A 154 -1.33 7.78 -4.28
CA MET A 154 -1.57 8.13 -5.69
C MET A 154 -0.62 7.35 -6.61
N GLU A 155 -1.19 6.73 -7.65
CA GLU A 155 -0.51 5.87 -8.63
C GLU A 155 -0.89 6.31 -10.06
N CYS A 156 0.01 6.10 -11.03
CA CYS A 156 -0.30 6.14 -12.46
C CYS A 156 -0.64 4.74 -12.99
N GLY A 157 -1.59 4.67 -13.91
CA GLY A 157 -1.84 3.43 -14.68
C GLY A 157 -1.30 3.59 -16.11
N GLY A 158 -2.21 3.57 -17.08
CA GLY A 158 -1.88 3.85 -18.48
C GLY A 158 -1.64 5.33 -18.76
N SER A 159 -0.43 5.84 -18.46
CA SER A 159 -0.06 7.23 -18.75
C SER A 159 -0.10 7.56 -20.25
N ASP A 160 -0.62 8.73 -20.56
CA ASP A 160 -0.72 9.31 -21.91
C ASP A 160 -0.34 10.80 -21.90
N THR A 161 -0.38 11.45 -23.07
CA THR A 161 -0.07 12.89 -23.23
C THR A 161 -0.95 13.82 -22.39
N THR A 162 -2.16 13.40 -22.00
CA THR A 162 -3.08 14.23 -21.21
C THR A 162 -2.84 14.08 -19.71
N SER A 163 -2.14 13.03 -19.29
CA SER A 163 -1.95 12.67 -17.89
C SER A 163 -1.26 13.78 -17.10
N GLY A 164 -0.14 14.31 -17.64
CA GLY A 164 0.58 15.45 -17.06
C GLY A 164 -0.14 16.80 -17.17
N LEU A 165 -1.18 16.89 -18.01
CA LEU A 165 -1.91 18.14 -18.28
C LEU A 165 -3.24 18.24 -17.51
N ALA A 166 -3.84 17.11 -17.12
CA ALA A 166 -5.17 17.07 -16.54
C ALA A 166 -5.27 16.20 -15.27
N SER A 167 -5.09 14.88 -15.39
CA SER A 167 -5.33 13.96 -14.26
C SER A 167 -4.33 14.16 -13.13
N ASN A 168 -3.03 14.22 -13.45
CA ASN A 168 -1.98 14.36 -12.45
C ASN A 168 -2.05 15.71 -11.73
N PRO A 169 -2.24 16.85 -12.42
CA PRO A 169 -2.52 18.12 -11.75
C PRO A 169 -3.75 18.09 -10.84
N SER A 170 -4.82 17.37 -11.23
CA SER A 170 -6.03 17.24 -10.42
C SER A 170 -5.75 16.46 -9.12
N CYS A 171 -4.99 15.37 -9.22
CA CYS A 171 -4.50 14.63 -8.04
C CYS A 171 -3.62 15.52 -7.15
N GLY A 172 -2.73 16.32 -7.74
CA GLY A 172 -1.91 17.28 -7.00
C GLY A 172 -2.71 18.31 -6.21
N VAL A 173 -3.79 18.84 -6.79
CA VAL A 173 -4.70 19.74 -6.07
C VAL A 173 -5.40 19.04 -4.90
N ALA A 174 -5.79 17.77 -5.06
CA ALA A 174 -6.37 16.97 -3.99
C ALA A 174 -5.36 16.70 -2.86
N SER A 175 -4.12 16.33 -3.22
CA SER A 175 -3.01 16.14 -2.28
C SER A 175 -2.73 17.42 -1.47
N ASP A 176 -2.58 18.56 -2.14
CA ASP A 176 -2.35 19.86 -1.48
C ASP A 176 -3.51 20.26 -0.56
N LYS A 177 -4.77 19.96 -0.95
CA LYS A 177 -5.94 20.21 -0.09
C LYS A 177 -5.88 19.38 1.19
N LEU A 178 -5.60 18.09 1.07
CA LEU A 178 -5.51 17.19 2.23
C LEU A 178 -4.37 17.59 3.17
N ILE A 179 -3.19 17.89 2.62
CA ILE A 179 -2.03 18.31 3.42
C ILE A 179 -2.30 19.62 4.16
N ARG A 180 -2.99 20.59 3.52
CA ARG A 180 -3.42 21.83 4.20
C ARG A 180 -4.38 21.58 5.37
N CYS A 181 -5.15 20.49 5.32
CA CYS A 181 -6.01 20.06 6.42
C CYS A 181 -5.24 19.30 7.51
N GLY A 182 -3.94 19.02 7.32
CA GLY A 182 -3.12 18.26 8.26
C GLY A 182 -3.11 16.76 8.01
N GLY A 183 -3.52 16.29 6.83
CA GLY A 183 -3.39 14.89 6.42
C GLY A 183 -2.10 14.58 5.69
N SER A 184 -1.99 13.34 5.20
CA SER A 184 -0.81 12.85 4.48
C SER A 184 -1.14 12.40 3.07
N SER A 185 -0.16 12.50 2.18
CA SER A 185 -0.25 11.96 0.83
C SER A 185 1.03 11.24 0.45
N ILE A 186 0.90 10.10 -0.22
CA ILE A 186 2.01 9.28 -0.73
C ILE A 186 1.98 9.33 -2.26
N LEU A 187 3.14 9.61 -2.83
CA LEU A 187 3.45 9.38 -4.22
C LEU A 187 4.37 8.16 -4.34
N SER A 188 4.11 7.29 -5.30
CA SER A 188 4.82 6.03 -5.53
C SER A 188 5.58 6.04 -6.87
N GLU A 189 6.07 4.88 -7.28
CA GLU A 189 6.64 4.58 -8.60
C GLU A 189 8.03 5.17 -8.79
N THR A 190 9.04 4.64 -8.10
CA THR A 190 10.44 5.12 -8.16
C THR A 190 10.96 5.28 -9.60
N THR A 191 10.56 4.38 -10.51
CA THR A 191 10.95 4.45 -11.92
C THR A 191 10.38 5.65 -12.67
N GLU A 192 9.26 6.22 -12.19
CA GLU A 192 8.64 7.42 -12.75
C GLU A 192 9.28 8.72 -12.25
N PHE A 193 10.33 8.65 -11.43
CA PHE A 193 11.14 9.83 -11.09
C PHE A 193 12.37 9.98 -11.99
N ILE A 194 12.75 8.96 -12.76
CA ILE A 194 13.99 8.93 -13.53
C ILE A 194 14.06 10.12 -14.51
N GLY A 195 15.07 10.96 -14.34
CA GLY A 195 15.31 12.15 -15.12
C GLY A 195 14.54 13.39 -14.66
N ALA A 196 13.66 13.27 -13.65
CA ALA A 196 12.95 14.38 -13.01
C ALA A 196 13.16 14.44 -11.49
N GLU A 197 13.96 13.55 -10.90
CA GLU A 197 14.17 13.41 -9.46
C GLU A 197 14.71 14.71 -8.83
N HIS A 198 15.57 15.41 -9.56
CA HIS A 198 16.14 16.70 -9.16
C HIS A 198 15.11 17.83 -9.09
N VAL A 199 13.99 17.74 -9.80
CA VAL A 199 12.88 18.70 -9.71
C VAL A 199 12.15 18.52 -8.39
N MET A 200 11.89 17.27 -8.03
CA MET A 200 11.19 16.93 -6.79
C MET A 200 12.07 17.12 -5.55
N ALA A 201 13.37 16.79 -5.63
CA ALA A 201 14.33 17.00 -4.56
C ALA A 201 14.46 18.47 -4.12
N LYS A 202 14.28 19.43 -5.04
CA LYS A 202 14.26 20.88 -4.72
C LYS A 202 13.08 21.29 -3.82
N ARG A 203 12.04 20.45 -3.73
CA ARG A 203 10.87 20.68 -2.87
C ARG A 203 11.01 20.05 -1.49
N ALA A 204 12.12 19.36 -1.22
CA ALA A 204 12.38 18.74 0.06
C ALA A 204 12.48 19.75 1.19
N VAL A 205 11.98 19.37 2.38
CA VAL A 205 12.07 20.20 3.59
C VAL A 205 13.50 20.44 4.04
N THR A 206 14.42 19.52 3.70
CA THR A 206 15.86 19.68 3.91
C THR A 206 16.67 19.12 2.74
N PRO A 207 17.92 19.56 2.54
CA PRO A 207 18.82 18.98 1.53
C PRO A 207 19.00 17.46 1.67
N GLU A 208 19.00 16.94 2.90
CA GLU A 208 19.16 15.52 3.18
C GLU A 208 17.97 14.71 2.67
N VAL A 209 16.74 15.20 2.86
CA VAL A 209 15.54 14.58 2.29
C VAL A 209 15.58 14.63 0.76
N GLY A 210 16.06 15.74 0.19
CA GLY A 210 16.28 15.86 -1.24
C GLY A 210 17.26 14.81 -1.75
N GLN A 211 18.37 14.61 -1.04
CA GLN A 211 19.40 13.63 -1.38
C GLN A 211 18.88 12.19 -1.26
N GLN A 212 18.06 11.87 -0.25
CA GLN A 212 17.42 10.56 -0.12
C GLN A 212 16.62 10.18 -1.38
N LEU A 213 15.89 11.14 -1.96
CA LEU A 213 15.15 10.90 -3.20
C LEU A 213 16.09 10.66 -4.39
N ILE A 214 17.18 11.43 -4.51
CA ILE A 214 18.18 11.21 -5.57
C ILE A 214 18.80 9.82 -5.43
N ASP A 215 19.23 9.46 -4.21
CA ASP A 215 19.87 8.18 -3.92
C ASP A 215 18.93 7.00 -4.20
N LEU A 216 17.64 7.17 -3.90
CA LEU A 216 16.61 6.19 -4.22
C LEU A 216 16.56 5.89 -5.74
N VAL A 217 16.50 6.93 -6.56
CA VAL A 217 16.39 6.82 -8.03
C VAL A 217 17.68 6.26 -8.62
N VAL A 218 18.83 6.78 -8.19
CA VAL A 218 20.16 6.28 -8.60
C VAL A 218 20.33 4.81 -8.20
N GLY A 219 19.90 4.43 -6.99
CA GLY A 219 19.94 3.06 -6.51
C GLY A 219 19.03 2.12 -7.31
N CYS A 220 17.88 2.59 -7.76
CA CYS A 220 17.01 1.86 -8.69
C CYS A 220 17.73 1.58 -10.02
N GLU A 221 18.31 2.61 -10.65
CA GLU A 221 19.07 2.47 -11.91
C GLU A 221 20.31 1.55 -11.73
N ALA A 222 21.02 1.68 -10.61
CA ALA A 222 22.20 0.87 -10.32
C ALA A 222 21.87 -0.62 -10.17
N ARG A 223 20.72 -0.96 -9.55
CA ARG A 223 20.24 -2.34 -9.44
C ARG A 223 19.99 -2.97 -10.79
N ALA A 224 19.35 -2.25 -11.72
CA ALA A 224 19.13 -2.73 -13.08
C ALA A 224 20.46 -2.96 -13.81
N LYS A 225 21.38 -1.99 -13.74
CA LYS A 225 22.71 -2.08 -14.37
C LYS A 225 23.56 -3.23 -13.84
N ALA A 226 23.45 -3.53 -12.54
CA ALA A 226 24.14 -4.67 -11.94
C ALA A 226 23.66 -6.03 -12.49
N LEU A 227 22.44 -6.09 -13.05
CA LEU A 227 21.89 -7.25 -13.74
C LEU A 227 22.18 -7.25 -15.25
N GLY A 228 22.93 -6.25 -15.75
CA GLY A 228 23.22 -6.09 -17.18
C GLY A 228 22.12 -5.40 -17.99
N GLU A 229 21.11 -4.86 -17.31
CA GLU A 229 19.93 -4.24 -17.93
C GLU A 229 19.94 -2.72 -17.75
N ASP A 230 19.21 -2.01 -18.63
CA ASP A 230 18.94 -0.57 -18.47
C ASP A 230 17.43 -0.36 -18.30
N ILE A 231 17.02 0.06 -17.09
CA ILE A 231 15.63 0.31 -16.76
C ILE A 231 15.01 1.45 -17.60
N ARG A 232 15.83 2.36 -18.13
CA ARG A 232 15.38 3.41 -19.06
C ARG A 232 14.92 2.83 -20.40
N GLY A 233 15.39 1.65 -20.79
CA GLY A 233 14.92 0.97 -22.00
C GLY A 233 13.52 0.37 -21.85
N GLY A 234 13.10 0.08 -20.61
CA GLY A 234 11.77 -0.47 -20.30
C GLY A 234 10.69 0.59 -20.10
N GLN A 235 11.06 1.87 -20.02
CA GLN A 235 10.15 2.98 -19.75
C GLN A 235 10.42 4.16 -20.71
N PRO A 236 9.40 4.80 -21.30
CA PRO A 236 7.97 4.52 -21.15
C PRO A 236 7.56 3.18 -21.74
N THR A 237 6.53 2.54 -21.18
CA THR A 237 6.02 1.27 -21.70
C THR A 237 5.46 1.42 -23.12
N PRO A 238 5.31 0.33 -23.91
CA PRO A 238 4.71 0.41 -25.25
C PRO A 238 3.32 1.06 -25.27
N GLY A 239 2.54 0.90 -24.20
CA GLY A 239 1.23 1.55 -24.03
C GLY A 239 1.36 3.08 -23.89
N ASN A 240 2.36 3.56 -23.14
CA ASN A 240 2.61 4.99 -22.95
C ASN A 240 3.08 5.67 -24.24
N ILE A 241 3.96 5.00 -25.00
CA ILE A 241 4.42 5.49 -26.31
C ILE A 241 3.25 5.61 -27.27
N LYS A 242 2.37 4.59 -27.31
CA LYS A 242 1.11 4.65 -28.08
C LYS A 242 0.18 5.79 -27.60
N GLY A 243 0.21 6.10 -26.31
CA GLY A 243 -0.47 7.25 -25.69
C GLY A 243 0.16 8.61 -25.98
N GLY A 244 1.28 8.63 -26.71
CA GLY A 244 1.94 9.83 -27.24
C GLY A 244 3.13 10.36 -26.41
N LEU A 245 3.59 9.64 -25.39
CA LEU A 245 4.76 10.02 -24.61
C LEU A 245 6.05 9.64 -25.34
N THR A 246 7.04 10.54 -25.35
CA THR A 246 8.26 10.40 -26.15
C THR A 246 9.48 9.96 -25.36
N THR A 247 9.63 10.41 -24.10
CA THR A 247 10.75 10.03 -23.24
C THR A 247 10.30 9.74 -21.80
N ILE A 248 11.17 9.09 -21.02
CA ILE A 248 10.92 8.86 -19.60
C ILE A 248 10.90 10.18 -18.83
N GLU A 249 11.76 11.14 -19.19
CA GLU A 249 11.79 12.46 -18.58
C GLU A 249 10.46 13.20 -18.76
N GLU A 250 9.87 13.15 -19.97
CA GLU A 250 8.55 13.74 -20.24
C GLU A 250 7.46 13.11 -19.36
N LYS A 251 7.44 11.77 -19.29
CA LYS A 251 6.51 11.02 -18.43
C LYS A 251 6.71 11.39 -16.96
N SER A 252 7.95 11.42 -16.50
CA SER A 252 8.33 11.71 -15.11
C SER A 252 7.94 13.13 -14.69
N LEU A 253 8.18 14.13 -15.53
CA LEU A 253 7.71 15.50 -15.29
C LEU A 253 6.18 15.55 -15.15
N GLY A 254 5.47 14.82 -16.02
CA GLY A 254 4.02 14.66 -15.92
C GLY A 254 3.58 13.99 -14.62
N CYS A 255 4.29 12.95 -14.18
CA CYS A 255 4.04 12.22 -12.94
C CYS A 255 4.17 13.10 -11.69
N MET A 256 5.19 13.98 -11.65
CA MET A 256 5.45 14.85 -10.48
C MET A 256 4.29 15.80 -10.15
N HIS A 257 3.41 16.09 -11.11
CA HIS A 257 2.21 16.88 -10.85
C HIS A 257 1.24 16.20 -9.87
N LYS A 258 1.26 14.86 -9.73
CA LYS A 258 0.46 14.13 -8.72
C LYS A 258 0.81 14.59 -7.30
N ALA A 259 2.06 14.97 -7.06
CA ALA A 259 2.54 15.45 -5.76
C ALA A 259 2.09 16.88 -5.39
N GLY A 260 1.34 17.58 -6.26
CA GLY A 260 0.94 18.97 -6.00
C GLY A 260 2.14 19.88 -5.81
N HIS A 261 2.07 20.79 -4.84
CA HIS A 261 3.12 21.77 -4.51
C HIS A 261 3.61 21.70 -3.06
N ALA A 262 3.01 20.85 -2.22
CA ALA A 262 3.45 20.67 -0.84
C ALA A 262 4.96 20.28 -0.75
N PRO A 263 5.68 20.71 0.29
CA PRO A 263 7.06 20.30 0.51
C PRO A 263 7.15 18.79 0.79
N LEU A 264 8.15 18.13 0.21
CA LEU A 264 8.46 16.72 0.44
C LEU A 264 9.02 16.54 1.86
N GLN A 265 8.35 15.76 2.69
CA GLN A 265 8.71 15.50 4.08
C GLN A 265 9.78 14.41 4.22
N GLY A 266 9.76 13.42 3.34
CA GLY A 266 10.66 12.27 3.43
C GLY A 266 10.39 11.21 2.38
N VAL A 267 11.28 10.22 2.34
CA VAL A 267 11.15 9.00 1.56
C VAL A 267 10.83 7.83 2.49
N LEU A 268 9.91 6.97 2.09
CA LEU A 268 9.46 5.76 2.79
C LEU A 268 10.01 4.53 2.07
N GLU A 269 10.45 3.52 2.80
CA GLU A 269 10.67 2.21 2.18
C GLU A 269 9.32 1.56 1.84
N TYR A 270 9.37 0.53 1.01
CA TYR A 270 8.18 -0.25 0.68
C TYR A 270 7.46 -0.72 1.96
N ALA A 271 6.13 -0.54 1.98
CA ALA A 271 5.23 -0.85 3.08
C ALA A 271 5.42 -0.02 4.37
N ASP A 272 6.20 1.06 4.38
CA ASP A 272 6.27 1.97 5.54
C ASP A 272 5.08 2.94 5.60
N SER A 273 4.74 3.35 6.82
CA SER A 273 3.75 4.40 7.07
C SER A 273 4.42 5.77 7.28
N PRO A 274 3.82 6.87 6.79
CA PRO A 274 4.20 8.23 7.18
C PRO A 274 4.24 8.40 8.71
N THR A 275 5.30 9.02 9.23
CA THR A 275 5.43 9.27 10.68
C THR A 275 4.73 10.53 11.15
N HIS A 276 4.40 11.43 10.22
CA HIS A 276 3.69 12.69 10.47
C HIS A 276 3.01 13.20 9.19
N PRO A 277 2.07 14.17 9.31
CA PRO A 277 1.38 14.79 8.18
C PRO A 277 2.31 15.37 7.11
N GLY A 278 1.97 15.17 5.84
CA GLY A 278 2.62 15.84 4.70
C GLY A 278 2.73 14.97 3.45
N LEU A 279 3.57 15.42 2.51
CA LEU A 279 3.83 14.71 1.27
C LEU A 279 5.03 13.77 1.43
N TRP A 280 4.85 12.51 1.07
CA TRP A 280 5.86 11.45 1.16
C TRP A 280 6.03 10.76 -0.19
N ILE A 281 7.23 10.24 -0.44
CA ILE A 281 7.49 9.35 -1.58
C ILE A 281 7.76 7.96 -1.05
N MET A 282 7.05 6.94 -1.52
CA MET A 282 7.33 5.55 -1.16
C MET A 282 8.14 4.88 -2.27
N ASP A 283 9.23 4.19 -1.90
CA ASP A 283 9.96 3.34 -2.84
C ASP A 283 9.09 2.16 -3.24
N THR A 284 8.48 2.27 -4.41
CA THR A 284 7.73 1.19 -5.03
C THR A 284 8.17 0.95 -6.47
N PRO A 285 7.98 -0.27 -7.00
CA PRO A 285 8.11 -0.53 -8.43
C PRO A 285 7.12 0.32 -9.24
N GLY A 286 7.38 0.51 -10.53
CA GLY A 286 6.41 1.11 -11.47
C GLY A 286 5.35 0.12 -11.99
N GLN A 287 5.21 -1.05 -11.35
CA GLN A 287 4.18 -2.03 -11.69
C GLN A 287 3.00 -1.82 -10.74
N ASP A 288 1.82 -1.58 -11.31
CA ASP A 288 0.65 -1.05 -10.59
C ASP A 288 0.27 -1.88 -9.35
N ILE A 289 0.24 -3.21 -9.48
CA ILE A 289 -0.25 -4.10 -8.41
C ILE A 289 0.74 -4.15 -7.25
N GLU A 290 2.03 -4.27 -7.53
CA GLU A 290 3.08 -4.24 -6.53
C GLU A 290 3.17 -2.86 -5.88
N SER A 291 3.05 -1.78 -6.66
CA SER A 291 3.09 -0.42 -6.14
C SER A 291 1.95 -0.13 -5.18
N ILE A 292 0.71 -0.42 -5.60
CA ILE A 292 -0.48 -0.22 -4.78
C ILE A 292 -0.45 -1.11 -3.53
N SER A 293 0.07 -2.33 -3.63
CA SER A 293 0.20 -3.23 -2.46
C SER A 293 1.09 -2.63 -1.37
N GLY A 294 2.20 -1.98 -1.76
CA GLY A 294 3.09 -1.29 -0.82
C GLY A 294 2.39 -0.12 -0.15
N MET A 295 1.64 0.68 -0.91
CA MET A 295 0.90 1.81 -0.35
C MET A 295 -0.27 1.39 0.54
N VAL A 296 -0.97 0.29 0.22
CA VAL A 296 -2.01 -0.29 1.08
C VAL A 296 -1.40 -0.81 2.39
N ALA A 297 -0.20 -1.39 2.34
CA ALA A 297 0.53 -1.74 3.55
C ALA A 297 0.93 -0.48 4.35
N GLY A 298 1.30 0.61 3.67
CA GLY A 298 1.61 1.90 4.30
C GLY A 298 0.47 2.56 5.07
N GLY A 299 -0.79 2.13 4.89
CA GLY A 299 -1.94 2.52 5.73
C GLY A 299 -3.12 3.12 4.98
#